data_AF-A0A517XNQ0-F1
#
_entry.id   AF-A0A517XNQ0-F1
#
_cell.length_a   1.000
_cell.length_b   1.000
_cell.length_c   1.000
_cell.angle_alpha   90.00
_cell.angle_beta   90.00
_cell.angle_gamma   90.00
#
_symmetry.space_group_name_H-M   'P 1'
#
loop_
_entity.id
_entity.type
_entity.pdbx_description
1 polymer ?
#
loop_
_entity_poly.entity_id
_entity_poly.type
_entity_poly.pdbx_seq_one_letter_code
_entity_poly.pdbx_strand_id
1 'polypeptide(L)' 'MPATVLPADFDSMPPEERLALAEALWDSVQRDVAEAPLSPAQRAELERRLADSIARPDAVTPWEEVKARALARARG' A
#
# COMPACT_ATOMS: atom_id res chain seq x y z
N MET A 1 9.37 16.62 2.45
CA MET A 1 9.94 15.26 2.34
C MET A 1 11.41 15.43 2.03
N PRO A 2 12.35 15.01 2.89
CA PRO A 2 13.73 14.92 2.44
C PRO A 2 13.79 14.00 1.22
N ALA A 3 14.67 14.30 0.26
CA ALA A 3 14.87 13.43 -0.88
C ALA A 3 15.32 12.06 -0.39
N THR A 4 14.66 11.00 -0.85
CA THR A 4 15.14 9.64 -0.66
C THR A 4 16.51 9.54 -1.34
N VAL A 5 17.56 9.31 -0.55
CA VAL A 5 18.90 9.07 -1.08
C VAL A 5 18.94 7.60 -1.51
N LEU A 6 18.88 7.37 -2.81
CA LEU A 6 19.08 6.05 -3.40
C LEU A 6 20.59 5.78 -3.57
N PRO A 7 20.99 4.50 -3.70
CA PRO A 7 22.36 4.17 -4.10
C PRO A 7 22.79 4.93 -5.35
N ALA A 8 24.06 5.36 -5.41
CA ALA A 8 24.56 6.19 -6.50
C ALA A 8 24.47 5.52 -7.88
N ASP A 9 24.43 4.19 -7.90
CA ASP A 9 24.33 3.32 -9.06
C ASP A 9 22.90 2.84 -9.36
N PHE A 10 21.88 3.35 -8.66
CA PHE A 10 20.49 2.91 -8.79
C PHE A 10 19.97 2.91 -10.24
N ASP A 11 20.31 3.94 -11.02
CA ASP A 11 19.85 4.05 -12.41
C ASP A 11 20.52 3.04 -13.35
N SER A 12 21.68 2.48 -12.96
CA SER A 12 22.38 1.43 -13.70
C SER A 12 22.02 0.02 -13.26
N MET A 13 21.27 -0.14 -12.16
CA MET A 13 20.82 -1.44 -11.69
C MET A 13 19.79 -2.05 -12.67
N PRO A 14 19.87 -3.36 -12.92
CA PRO A 14 18.80 -4.09 -13.58
C PRO A 14 17.44 -3.89 -12.87
N PRO A 15 16.31 -3.94 -13.60
CA PRO A 15 14.98 -3.76 -13.01
C PRO A 15 14.69 -4.69 -11.82
N GLU A 16 15.18 -5.92 -11.87
CA GLU A 16 15.04 -6.91 -10.79
C GLU A 16 15.75 -6.50 -9.49
N GLU A 17 16.94 -5.92 -9.59
CA GLU A 17 17.69 -5.44 -8.41
C GLU A 17 17.02 -4.20 -7.81
N ARG A 18 16.49 -3.32 -8.66
CA ARG A 18 15.73 -2.15 -8.22
C ARG A 18 14.44 -2.55 -7.50
N LEU A 19 13.76 -3.60 -7.98
CA LEU A 19 12.59 -4.16 -7.32
C LEU A 19 12.94 -4.79 -5.98
N ALA A 20 14.01 -5.60 -5.92
CA ALA A 20 14.49 -6.19 -4.67
C ALA A 20 14.87 -5.12 -3.64
N LEU A 21 15.50 -4.03 -4.07
CA LEU A 21 15.79 -2.88 -3.21
C LEU A 21 14.51 -2.21 -2.70
N ALA A 22 13.50 -2.03 -3.55
CA ALA A 22 12.21 -1.47 -3.15
C ALA A 22 11.51 -2.35 -2.11
N GLU A 23 11.53 -3.67 -2.28
CA GLU A 23 11.01 -4.63 -1.30
C GLU A 23 11.78 -4.56 0.02
N ALA A 24 13.12 -4.56 -0.02
CA ALA A 24 13.95 -4.47 1.19
C ALA A 24 13.73 -3.17 1.98
N LEU A 25 13.55 -2.04 1.27
CA LEU A 25 13.20 -0.75 1.88
C LEU A 25 11.78 -0.77 2.46
N TRP A 26 10.84 -1.46 1.82
CA TRP A 26 9.50 -1.63 2.35
C TRP A 26 9.51 -2.48 3.64
N ASP A 27 10.25 -3.58 3.65
CA ASP A 27 10.40 -4.47 4.80
C ASP A 27 11.10 -3.80 6.00
N SER A 28 12.04 -2.88 5.76
CA SER A 28 12.66 -2.12 6.85
C SER A 28 11.63 -1.22 7.55
N VAL A 29 10.82 -0.49 6.79
CA VAL A 29 9.76 0.37 7.34
C VAL A 29 8.68 -0.47 8.03
N GLN A 30 8.32 -1.63 7.46
CA GLN A 30 7.32 -2.50 8.07
C GLN A 30 7.75 -2.98 9.45
N ARG A 31 9.04 -3.32 9.65
CA ARG A 31 9.56 -3.72 10.96
C ARG A 31 9.37 -2.62 12.01
N ASP A 32 9.66 -1.37 11.64
CA ASP A 32 9.51 -0.23 12.55
C ASP A 32 8.03 0.07 12.86
N VAL A 33 7.13 -0.12 11.89
CA VAL A 33 5.68 0.12 12.05
C VAL A 33 4.97 -1.03 12.77
N ALA A 34 5.41 -2.27 12.57
CA ALA A 34 4.82 -3.45 13.21
C ALA A 34 4.91 -3.41 14.74
N GLU A 35 5.86 -2.64 15.28
CA GLU A 35 6.00 -2.40 16.72
C GLU A 35 5.01 -1.37 17.28
N ALA A 36 4.32 -0.60 16.43
CA ALA A 36 3.33 0.38 16.86
C ALA A 36 1.95 -0.28 17.07
N PRO A 37 1.43 -0.37 18.30
CA PRO A 37 0.12 -0.95 18.54
C PRO A 37 -0.97 -0.05 17.95
N LEU A 38 -1.95 -0.66 17.29
CA LEU A 38 -3.17 0.04 16.88
C LEU A 38 -3.85 0.66 18.11
N SER A 39 -4.29 1.92 17.99
CA SER A 39 -5.14 2.52 19.00
C SER A 39 -6.46 1.73 19.14
N PRO A 40 -7.14 1.78 20.29
CA PRO A 40 -8.44 1.13 20.47
C PRO A 40 -9.47 1.54 19.40
N ALA A 41 -9.48 2.82 19.00
CA ALA A 41 -10.39 3.31 17.97
C ALA A 41 -10.09 2.74 16.58
N GLN A 42 -8.81 2.62 16.20
CA GLN A 42 -8.41 2.00 14.94
C GLN A 42 -8.77 0.51 14.92
N ARG A 43 -8.51 -0.21 16.02
CA ARG A 43 -8.88 -1.62 16.16
C ARG A 43 -10.39 -1.83 16.00
N ALA A 44 -11.20 -1.03 16.71
CA ALA A 44 -12.65 -1.11 16.62
C ALA A 44 -13.17 -0.84 15.19
N GLU A 45 -12.59 0.13 14.48
CA GLU A 45 -12.98 0.40 13.08
C GLU A 45 -12.61 -0.75 12.14
N LEU A 46 -11.44 -1.38 12.32
CA LEU A 46 -11.05 -2.55 11.52
C LEU A 46 -11.96 -3.74 11.78
N GLU A 47 -12.31 -4.01 13.04
CA GLU A 47 -13.25 -5.08 13.42
C GLU A 47 -14.64 -4.82 12.82
N ARG A 48 -15.13 -3.58 12.87
CA ARG A 48 -16.41 -3.18 12.26
C ARG A 48 -16.39 -3.39 10.75
N ARG A 49 -15.33 -2.97 10.06
CA ARG A 49 -15.18 -3.15 8.59
C ARG A 49 -15.06 -4.61 8.19
N LEU A 50 -14.38 -5.42 8.99
CA LEU A 50 -14.25 -6.85 8.74
C LEU A 50 -15.61 -7.55 8.86
N ALA A 51 -16.36 -7.29 9.94
CA ALA A 51 -17.70 -7.84 10.13
C ALA A 51 -18.64 -7.45 8.99
N ASP A 52 -18.56 -6.19 8.55
CA ASP A 52 -19.34 -5.67 7.43
C ASP A 52 -19.01 -6.35 6.10
N SER A 53 -17.73 -6.58 5.81
CA SER A 53 -17.26 -7.31 4.62
C SER A 53 -17.75 -8.76 4.61
N ILE A 54 -17.70 -9.44 5.75
CA ILE A 54 -18.20 -10.82 5.90
C ILE A 54 -19.71 -10.87 5.72
N ALA A 55 -20.45 -9.92 6.28
CA ALA A 55 -21.92 -9.87 6.17
C ALA A 55 -22.41 -9.48 4.77
N ARG A 56 -21.59 -8.75 4.00
CA ARG A 56 -21.94 -8.22 2.68
C ARG A 56 -20.83 -8.51 1.65
N PRO A 57 -20.61 -9.77 1.27
CA PRO A 57 -19.54 -10.15 0.34
C PRO A 57 -19.70 -9.51 -1.05
N ASP A 58 -20.92 -9.20 -1.46
CA ASP A 58 -21.20 -8.55 -2.75
C ASP A 58 -21.08 -7.01 -2.71
N ALA A 59 -20.83 -6.42 -1.53
CA ALA A 59 -20.60 -4.97 -1.37
C ALA A 59 -19.19 -4.56 -1.81
N VAL A 60 -18.77 -5.05 -2.98
CA VAL A 60 -17.48 -4.79 -3.60
C VAL A 60 -17.67 -4.01 -4.89
N THR A 61 -16.64 -3.29 -5.32
CA THR A 61 -16.59 -2.70 -6.66
C THR A 61 -15.58 -3.47 -7.50
N PRO A 62 -15.95 -3.96 -8.70
CA PRO A 62 -15.01 -4.62 -9.58
C PRO A 62 -13.78 -3.75 -9.87
N TRP A 63 -12.61 -4.38 -9.96
CA TRP A 63 -11.36 -3.67 -10.22
C TRP A 63 -11.44 -2.83 -11.51
N GLU A 64 -12.08 -3.35 -12.55
CA GLU A 64 -12.16 -2.64 -13.83
C GLU A 64 -12.95 -1.34 -13.75
N GLU A 65 -13.97 -1.27 -12.88
CA GLU A 65 -14.69 -0.02 -12.61
C GLU A 65 -13.84 0.98 -11.81
N VAL A 66 -13.07 0.50 -10.83
CA VAL A 66 -12.13 1.34 -10.07
C VAL A 66 -11.07 1.91 -11.01
N LYS A 67 -10.46 1.07 -11.85
CA LYS A 67 -9.44 1.42 -12.82
C LYS A 67 -9.97 2.41 -13.87
N ALA A 68 -11.13 2.15 -14.44
CA ALA A 68 -11.76 3.05 -15.41
C ALA A 68 -11.97 4.46 -14.82
N ARG A 69 -12.50 4.55 -13.58
CA ARG A 69 -12.69 5.82 -12.88
C ARG A 69 -11.37 6.53 -12.58
N ALA A 70 -10.31 5.80 -12.20
CA ALA A 70 -8.99 6.38 -11.95
C ALA A 70 -8.37 6.96 -13.23
N LEU A 71 -8.43 6.22 -14.35
CA LEU A 71 -7.92 6.67 -15.64
C LEU A 71 -8.69 7.88 -16.19
N ALA A 72 -10.01 7.92 -15.98
CA ALA A 72 -10.82 9.09 -16.37
C ALA A 72 -10.36 10.36 -15.61
N ARG A 73 -10.06 10.26 -14.31
CA ARG A 73 -9.55 11.38 -13.50
C ARG A 73 -8.14 11.82 -13.90
N ALA A 74 -7.28 10.89 -14.30
CA ALA A 74 -5.92 11.23 -14.71
C ALA A 74 -5.85 11.95 -16.07
N ARG A 75 -6.93 11.92 -16.86
CA ARG A 75 -7.03 12.54 -18.20
C ARG A 75 -7.75 13.88 -18.20
N GLY A 76 -8.43 14.25 -17.11
CA GLY A 76 -9.12 15.53 -16.94
C GLY A 76 -8.34 16.45 -16.02
#